data_AF-A0A9D7FGT2-F1
#
_entry.id   AF-A0A9D7FGT2-F1
#
_cell.length_a   1.000
_cell.length_b   1.000
_cell.length_c   1.000
_cell.angle_alpha   90.00
_cell.angle_beta   90.00
_cell.angle_gamma   90.00
#
_symmetry.space_group_name_H-M   'P 1'
#
loop_
_entity.id
_entity.type
_entity.pdbx_description
1 polymer ?
#
loop_
_entity_poly.entity_id
_entity_poly.type
_entity_poly.pdbx_seq_one_letter_code
_entity_poly.pdbx_strand_id
1 'polypeptide(L)'
;MKWRKKMTIAAMLKGVTLVTAITFSLTASAQTTPTPTEIKAVSEEAFLYGLPMVMMYGIMNEYAINKDSSQYKAPFNTIANVPKVFTPADTAIITPMATHHIPGSGWIFAPSP
;
A
#
# COMPACT_ATOMS: atom_id res chain seq x y z
N MET A 1 -38.10 56.05 14.01
CA MET A 1 -37.61 54.75 13.48
C MET A 1 -36.86 54.96 12.16
N LYS A 2 -35.52 55.10 12.18
CA LYS A 2 -34.73 55.32 10.94
C LYS A 2 -33.33 54.67 10.92
N TRP A 3 -33.06 53.72 11.82
CA TRP A 3 -31.70 53.21 12.05
C TRP A 3 -31.36 51.87 11.34
N ARG A 4 -32.35 51.11 10.85
CA ARG A 4 -32.14 49.72 10.40
C ARG A 4 -31.69 49.53 8.93
N LYS A 5 -31.21 50.56 8.21
CA LYS A 5 -30.97 50.46 6.74
C LYS A 5 -29.50 50.47 6.28
N LYS A 6 -28.51 50.12 7.12
CA LYS A 6 -27.09 50.16 6.72
C LYS A 6 -26.29 48.87 6.94
N MET A 7 -26.94 47.73 7.13
CA MET A 7 -26.21 46.45 7.14
C MET A 7 -26.12 45.92 5.71
N THR A 8 -25.08 46.33 4.99
CA THR A 8 -24.76 45.81 3.66
C THR A 8 -24.38 44.33 3.73
N ILE A 9 -24.70 43.57 2.69
CA ILE A 9 -24.40 42.13 2.54
C ILE A 9 -22.91 41.81 2.81
N ALA A 10 -22.00 42.74 2.51
CA ALA A 10 -20.58 42.62 2.83
C ALA A 10 -20.26 42.49 4.33
N ALA A 11 -21.06 43.09 5.21
CA ALA A 11 -20.90 42.98 6.66
C ALA A 11 -21.38 41.60 7.18
N MET A 12 -22.40 41.01 6.54
CA MET A 12 -22.85 39.64 6.80
C MET A 12 -21.83 38.62 6.34
N LEU A 13 -21.22 38.81 5.16
CA LEU A 13 -20.20 37.90 4.61
C LEU A 13 -18.93 37.86 5.47
N LYS A 14 -18.49 39.02 5.97
CA LYS A 14 -17.36 39.12 6.93
C LYS A 14 -17.66 38.43 8.26
N GLY A 15 -18.91 38.53 8.74
CA GLY A 15 -19.37 37.81 9.93
C GLY A 15 -19.37 36.29 9.71
N VAL A 16 -19.82 35.83 8.54
CA VAL A 16 -19.82 34.40 8.19
C VAL A 16 -18.41 33.84 8.08
N THR A 17 -17.44 34.58 7.52
CA THR A 17 -16.03 34.17 7.49
C THR A 17 -15.38 34.13 8.87
N LEU A 18 -15.78 35.01 9.78
CA LEU A 18 -15.27 35.01 11.15
C LEU A 18 -15.84 33.83 11.95
N VAL A 19 -17.12 33.49 11.77
CA VAL A 19 -17.75 32.34 12.42
C VAL A 19 -17.18 31.01 11.89
N THR A 20 -16.91 30.90 10.59
CA THR A 20 -16.28 29.69 10.02
C THR A 20 -14.85 29.48 10.50
N ALA A 21 -14.07 30.55 10.67
CA ALA A 21 -12.73 30.47 11.26
C ALA A 21 -12.78 30.01 12.73
N ILE A 22 -13.73 30.51 13.53
CA ILE A 22 -13.88 30.12 14.94
C ILE A 22 -14.31 28.64 15.06
N THR A 23 -15.19 28.15 14.18
CA THR A 23 -15.59 26.73 14.19
C THR A 23 -14.46 25.79 13.80
N PHE A 24 -13.54 26.20 12.91
CA PHE A 24 -12.40 25.38 12.49
C PHE A 24 -11.34 25.23 13.60
N SER A 25 -11.14 26.25 14.43
CA SER A 25 -10.14 26.22 15.52
C SER A 25 -10.57 25.39 16.74
N LEU A 26 -11.87 25.11 16.91
CA LEU A 26 -12.39 24.39 18.08
C LEU A 26 -12.36 22.86 17.93
N THR A 27 -12.02 22.33 16.75
CA THR A 27 -12.04 20.88 16.48
C THR A 27 -10.67 20.21 16.55
N ALA A 28 -9.62 20.91 16.97
CA ALA A 28 -8.33 20.30 17.25
C ALA A 28 -8.35 19.59 18.61
N SER A 29 -8.90 18.37 18.66
CA SER A 29 -8.63 17.50 19.80
C SER A 29 -7.19 17.01 19.70
N ALA A 30 -6.41 17.23 20.76
CA ALA A 30 -5.13 16.57 20.89
C ALA A 30 -5.42 15.08 21.10
N GLN A 31 -4.99 14.25 20.15
CA GLN A 31 -5.08 12.80 20.29
C GLN A 31 -4.18 12.39 21.46
N THR A 32 -4.73 11.65 22.43
CA THR A 32 -3.96 11.18 23.58
C THR A 32 -2.72 10.43 23.07
N THR A 33 -1.53 10.85 23.50
CA THR A 33 -0.30 10.15 23.13
C THR A 33 -0.39 8.71 23.62
N PRO A 34 -0.32 7.71 22.73
CA PRO A 34 -0.40 6.31 23.13
C PRO A 34 0.76 5.96 24.05
N THR A 35 0.53 5.04 24.98
CA THR A 35 1.57 4.54 25.87
C THR A 35 2.64 3.80 25.07
N PRO A 36 3.91 3.75 25.53
CA PRO A 36 4.96 3.00 24.83
C PRO A 36 4.62 1.53 24.59
N THR A 37 3.83 0.92 25.50
CA THR A 37 3.33 -0.45 25.36
C THR A 37 2.32 -0.59 24.23
N GLU A 38 1.39 0.35 24.07
CA GLU A 38 0.42 0.36 22.97
C GLU A 38 1.12 0.60 21.62
N ILE A 39 2.08 1.53 21.58
CA ILE A 39 2.89 1.78 20.37
C ILE A 39 3.61 0.50 19.94
N LYS A 40 4.21 -0.22 20.89
CA LYS A 40 4.90 -1.48 20.60
C LYS A 40 3.96 -2.53 20.02
N ALA A 41 2.82 -2.79 20.67
CA ALA A 41 1.84 -3.78 20.21
C ALA A 41 1.31 -3.46 18.80
N VAL A 42 0.92 -2.20 18.56
CA VAL A 42 0.43 -1.76 17.25
C VAL A 42 1.54 -1.83 16.19
N SER A 43 2.79 -1.53 16.55
CA SER A 43 3.92 -1.64 15.62
C SER A 43 4.19 -3.10 15.23
N GLU A 44 4.13 -4.04 16.17
CA GLU A 44 4.32 -5.46 15.89
C GLU A 44 3.24 -5.99 14.90
N GLU A 45 1.98 -5.63 15.11
CA GLU A 45 0.90 -5.96 14.18
C GLU A 45 1.08 -5.28 12.82
N ALA A 46 1.44 -3.99 12.80
CA ALA A 46 1.70 -3.26 11.56
C ALA A 46 2.86 -3.87 10.76
N PHE A 47 3.88 -4.40 11.42
CA PHE A 47 4.97 -5.13 10.75
C PHE A 47 4.51 -6.46 10.16
N LEU A 48 3.67 -7.22 10.88
CA LEU A 48 3.12 -8.49 10.37
C LEU A 48 2.33 -8.30 9.07
N TYR A 49 1.55 -7.23 8.98
CA TYR A 49 0.77 -6.93 7.77
C TYR A 49 1.56 -6.14 6.72
N GLY A 50 2.48 -5.27 7.13
CA GLY A 50 3.24 -4.41 6.24
C GLY A 50 4.37 -5.14 5.51
N LEU A 51 5.05 -6.08 6.17
CA LEU A 51 6.16 -6.82 5.59
C LEU A 51 5.80 -7.54 4.28
N PRO A 52 4.72 -8.35 4.20
CA PRO A 52 4.36 -9.00 2.94
C PRO A 52 4.01 -7.98 1.84
N MET A 53 3.39 -6.85 2.17
CA MET A 53 3.05 -5.81 1.19
C MET A 53 4.30 -5.19 0.57
N VAL A 54 5.30 -4.83 1.39
CA VAL A 54 6.55 -4.25 0.91
C VAL A 54 7.35 -5.27 0.09
N MET A 55 7.39 -6.52 0.52
CA MET A 55 8.05 -7.58 -0.23
C MET A 55 7.40 -7.80 -1.59
N MET A 56 6.06 -7.89 -1.67
CA MET A 56 5.35 -8.02 -2.95
C MET A 56 5.61 -6.83 -3.87
N TYR A 57 5.67 -5.61 -3.32
CA TYR A 57 6.02 -4.42 -4.09
C TYR A 57 7.46 -4.49 -4.62
N GLY A 58 8.41 -4.98 -3.83
CA GLY A 58 9.79 -5.20 -4.27
C GLY A 58 9.87 -6.11 -5.50
N ILE A 59 9.12 -7.22 -5.50
CA ILE A 59 9.04 -8.14 -6.64
C ILE A 59 8.47 -7.43 -7.87
N MET A 60 7.38 -6.66 -7.69
CA MET A 60 6.79 -5.89 -8.78
C MET A 60 7.75 -4.84 -9.34
N ASN A 61 8.54 -4.20 -8.46
CA ASN A 61 9.52 -3.23 -8.88
C ASN A 61 10.60 -3.86 -9.76
N GLU A 62 11.20 -4.96 -9.31
CA GLU A 62 12.25 -5.68 -10.06
C GLU A 62 11.74 -6.26 -11.39
N TYR A 63 10.48 -6.68 -11.48
CA TYR A 63 9.94 -7.31 -12.70
C TYR A 63 9.35 -6.35 -13.72
N ALA A 64 8.75 -5.23 -13.27
CA ALA A 64 7.89 -4.42 -14.15
C ALA A 64 8.15 -2.91 -14.09
N ILE A 65 8.80 -2.38 -13.04
CA ILE A 65 9.02 -0.94 -12.88
C ILE A 65 10.47 -0.57 -13.20
N ASN A 66 11.44 -1.19 -12.53
CA ASN A 66 12.85 -0.91 -12.69
C ASN A 66 13.42 -1.61 -13.94
N LYS A 67 13.56 -0.84 -15.02
CA LYS A 67 14.10 -1.33 -16.31
C LYS A 67 15.59 -1.69 -16.25
N ASP A 68 16.32 -1.17 -15.26
CA ASP A 68 17.75 -1.44 -15.06
C ASP A 68 17.97 -2.65 -14.15
N SER A 69 16.91 -3.25 -13.61
CA SER A 69 17.00 -4.50 -12.84
C SER A 69 17.45 -5.65 -13.75
N SER A 70 18.38 -6.47 -13.25
CA SER A 70 18.77 -7.73 -13.91
C SER A 70 17.62 -8.73 -14.03
N GLN A 71 16.54 -8.52 -13.26
CA GLN A 71 15.37 -9.37 -13.19
C GLN A 71 14.15 -8.78 -13.95
N TYR A 72 14.33 -7.67 -14.67
CA TYR A 72 13.25 -7.03 -15.43
C TYR A 72 12.68 -7.97 -16.49
N LYS A 73 11.34 -8.10 -16.52
CA LYS A 73 10.63 -9.00 -17.43
C LYS A 73 9.89 -8.24 -18.51
N ALA A 74 8.97 -7.35 -18.12
CA ALA A 74 8.14 -6.59 -19.04
C ALA A 74 7.39 -5.48 -18.30
N PRO A 75 7.01 -4.39 -18.99
CA PRO A 75 6.16 -3.36 -18.40
C PRO A 75 4.73 -3.88 -18.15
N PHE A 76 3.97 -3.13 -17.37
CA PHE A 76 2.56 -3.45 -17.12
C PHE A 76 1.78 -3.64 -18.44
N ASN A 77 0.81 -4.57 -18.41
CA ASN A 77 -0.06 -4.89 -19.54
C ASN A 77 0.67 -5.50 -20.76
N THR A 78 1.87 -6.04 -20.57
CA THR A 78 2.62 -6.80 -21.59
C THR A 78 2.85 -8.23 -21.09
N ILE A 79 2.53 -9.22 -21.92
CA ILE A 79 2.74 -10.63 -21.57
C ILE A 79 4.21 -10.97 -21.77
N ALA A 80 4.89 -11.39 -20.69
CA ALA A 80 6.23 -11.95 -20.74
C ALA A 80 6.19 -13.45 -20.44
N ASN A 81 6.75 -14.27 -21.33
CA ASN A 81 7.00 -15.68 -21.09
C ASN A 81 8.48 -15.88 -20.76
N VAL A 82 8.77 -16.56 -19.65
CA VAL A 82 10.13 -16.91 -19.26
C VAL A 82 10.24 -18.43 -19.29
N PRO A 83 10.87 -19.02 -20.33
CA PRO A 83 10.93 -20.47 -20.51
C PRO A 83 11.96 -21.16 -19.59
N LYS A 84 12.74 -20.39 -18.83
CA LYS A 84 13.73 -20.92 -17.88
C LYS A 84 13.09 -21.18 -16.50
N VAL A 85 13.51 -22.26 -15.87
CA VAL A 85 13.25 -22.52 -14.44
C VAL A 85 14.05 -21.51 -13.61
N PHE A 86 13.46 -21.02 -12.52
CA PHE A 86 14.13 -20.06 -11.64
C PHE A 86 15.29 -20.73 -10.90
N THR A 87 16.42 -20.04 -10.86
CA THR A 87 17.68 -20.48 -10.23
C THR A 87 17.94 -19.68 -8.96
N PRO A 88 18.89 -20.09 -8.10
CA PRO A 88 19.26 -19.30 -6.92
C PRO A 88 19.79 -17.89 -7.25
N ALA A 89 20.21 -17.64 -8.49
CA ALA A 89 20.58 -16.30 -8.96
C ALA A 89 19.37 -15.38 -9.16
N ASP A 90 18.15 -15.92 -9.26
CA ASP A 90 16.93 -15.15 -9.41
C ASP A 90 16.43 -14.63 -8.04
N THR A 91 16.98 -13.50 -7.61
CA THR A 91 16.77 -12.92 -6.27
C THR A 91 15.38 -12.34 -6.03
N ALA A 92 14.62 -12.08 -7.09
CA ALA A 92 13.26 -11.53 -7.00
C ALA A 92 12.22 -12.57 -6.52
N ILE A 93 12.54 -13.87 -6.51
CA ILE A 93 11.66 -14.91 -5.95
C ILE A 93 12.26 -15.42 -4.64
N ILE A 94 11.56 -15.18 -3.54
CA ILE A 94 12.00 -15.53 -2.19
C ILE A 94 12.06 -17.05 -1.97
N THR A 95 11.28 -17.83 -2.72
CA THR A 95 11.31 -19.30 -2.71
C THR A 95 11.61 -19.83 -4.12
N PRO A 96 12.89 -20.00 -4.51
CA PRO A 96 13.21 -20.69 -5.74
C PRO A 96 12.85 -22.18 -5.56
N MET A 97 11.68 -22.60 -6.03
CA MET A 97 11.38 -24.02 -6.14
C MET A 97 12.11 -24.58 -7.36
N ALA A 98 13.42 -24.79 -7.23
CA ALA A 98 14.28 -25.31 -8.29
C ALA A 98 14.61 -26.80 -8.10
N THR A 99 14.40 -27.37 -6.90
CA THR A 99 14.77 -28.77 -6.59
C THR A 99 13.88 -29.34 -5.47
N HIS A 100 12.66 -29.77 -5.80
CA HIS A 100 12.00 -30.78 -4.97
C HIS A 100 11.49 -31.89 -5.89
N HIS A 101 12.30 -32.96 -6.02
CA HIS A 101 11.75 -34.26 -6.35
C HIS A 101 10.90 -34.65 -5.14
N ILE A 102 9.57 -34.56 -5.25
CA ILE A 102 8.67 -35.16 -4.26
C ILE A 102 8.60 -36.63 -4.62
N PRO A 103 9.23 -37.56 -3.88
CA PRO A 103 8.99 -38.96 -4.09
C PRO A 103 7.62 -39.25 -3.47
N GLY A 104 6.54 -39.21 -4.26
CA GLY A 104 5.23 -39.63 -3.75
C GLY A 104 3.98 -39.08 -4.43
N SER A 105 4.03 -38.14 -5.37
CA SER A 105 2.83 -37.71 -6.11
C SER A 105 2.57 -38.60 -7.33
N GLY A 106 2.24 -39.86 -7.04
CA GLY A 106 1.70 -40.78 -8.03
C GLY A 106 0.26 -40.40 -8.44
N TRP A 107 -0.06 -40.72 -9.69
CA TRP A 107 -1.42 -40.99 -10.22
C TRP A 107 -2.38 -39.81 -10.44
N ILE A 108 -2.28 -39.10 -11.58
CA ILE A 108 -3.49 -38.44 -12.15
C ILE A 108 -3.63 -38.54 -13.68
N PHE A 109 -2.59 -38.78 -14.51
CA PHE A 109 -2.82 -38.86 -15.98
C PHE A 109 -1.91 -39.84 -16.73
N ALA A 110 -2.46 -41.01 -17.11
CA ALA A 110 -2.31 -41.59 -18.46
C ALA A 110 -3.30 -42.78 -18.63
N PRO A 111 -4.17 -42.78 -19.65
CA PRO A 111 -4.94 -43.95 -20.06
C PRO A 111 -4.05 -44.89 -20.89
N SER A 112 -4.30 -46.19 -20.70
CA SER A 112 -3.66 -47.32 -21.38
C SER A 112 -3.78 -47.27 -22.91
N PRO A 113 -2.76 -47.78 -23.61
CA PRO A 113 -2.98 -48.77 -24.66
C PRO A 113 -2.43 -50.15 -24.27
#